data_AF-A0A944YUN9-F1
#
_entry.id   AF-A0A944YUN9-F1
#
_cell.length_a   1.000
_cell.length_b   1.000
_cell.length_c   1.000
_cell.angle_alpha   90.00
_cell.angle_beta   90.00
_cell.angle_gamma   90.00
#
_symmetry.space_group_name_H-M   'P 1'
#
loop_
_entity.id
_entity.type
_entity.pdbx_description
1 polymer ?
#
loop_
_entity_poly.entity_id
_entity_poly.type
_entity_poly.pdbx_seq_one_letter_code
_entity_poly.pdbx_strand_id
1 'polypeptide(L)'
;AQTPVADSQQQPKEHKFEKALQYYLEYNPDKTAEDFEKLRPWLKPFSDVELMADMMADPRTLMEWMNQISEPEAVYLMMKCSQEPVMWDTWMNGMTDTNKLFGAMGRVLVNPDAYVNWVVGWFDTNLYKSMAGMMDPRKLVRWGEHGMRSEFYSPMYAFLKPDYYPERSDWLFDPQSFQPMLNIFAIPQFN
;
A
#
# COMPACT_ATOMS: atom_id res chain seq x y z
N ALA A 1 7.16 -43.18 -13.56
CA ALA A 1 7.98 -41.96 -13.70
C ALA A 1 7.39 -40.94 -12.75
N GLN A 2 8.08 -40.67 -11.64
CA GLN A 2 7.67 -39.66 -10.67
C GLN A 2 8.13 -38.31 -11.21
N THR A 3 7.16 -37.45 -11.54
CA THR A 3 7.43 -36.05 -11.89
C THR A 3 7.99 -35.37 -10.65
N PRO A 4 9.15 -34.70 -10.71
CA PRO A 4 9.66 -33.97 -9.56
C PRO A 4 8.76 -32.75 -9.36
N VAL A 5 8.08 -32.70 -8.22
CA VAL A 5 7.42 -31.50 -7.72
C VAL A 5 8.54 -30.50 -7.47
N ALA A 6 8.67 -29.51 -8.35
CA ALA A 6 9.62 -28.44 -8.17
C ALA A 6 9.23 -27.69 -6.89
N ASP A 7 10.08 -27.83 -5.89
CA ASP A 7 10.07 -27.08 -4.64
C ASP A 7 10.45 -25.64 -4.97
N SER A 8 9.50 -24.88 -5.50
CA SER A 8 9.63 -23.45 -5.71
C SER A 8 8.63 -22.73 -4.82
N GLN A 9 8.77 -22.92 -3.51
CA GLN A 9 8.35 -21.92 -2.52
C GLN A 9 9.27 -20.70 -2.67
N GLN A 10 9.13 -19.96 -3.77
CA GLN A 10 9.63 -18.59 -3.81
C GLN A 10 8.78 -17.81 -2.81
N GLN A 11 9.43 -17.36 -1.73
CA GLN A 11 8.82 -16.43 -0.77
C GLN A 11 8.09 -15.32 -1.55
N PRO A 12 6.85 -14.97 -1.16
CA PRO A 12 6.13 -13.89 -1.80
C PRO A 12 6.99 -12.62 -1.74
N LYS A 13 7.27 -12.03 -2.91
CA LYS A 13 8.02 -10.78 -3.02
C LYS A 13 7.14 -9.65 -2.50
N GLU A 14 7.13 -9.46 -1.20
CA GLU A 14 6.54 -8.27 -0.58
C GLU A 14 7.31 -7.03 -1.06
N HIS A 15 6.61 -6.02 -1.55
CA HIS A 15 7.18 -4.74 -1.95
C HIS A 15 7.65 -4.01 -0.70
N LYS A 16 8.96 -3.80 -0.59
CA LYS A 16 9.60 -3.18 0.59
C LYS A 16 9.86 -1.69 0.40
N PHE A 17 9.21 -1.05 -0.57
CA PHE A 17 9.41 0.36 -0.90
C PHE A 17 10.88 0.67 -1.25
N GLU A 18 11.61 -0.28 -1.83
CA GLU A 18 13.05 -0.15 -2.12
C GLU A 18 13.34 1.03 -3.05
N LYS A 19 12.47 1.24 -4.05
CA LYS A 19 12.54 2.38 -4.97
C LYS A 19 11.81 3.63 -4.45
N ALA A 20 11.03 3.54 -3.37
CA ALA A 20 10.23 4.68 -2.92
C ALA A 20 11.09 5.83 -2.39
N LEU A 21 12.22 5.53 -1.73
CA LEU A 21 13.19 6.56 -1.35
C LEU A 21 13.75 7.27 -2.60
N GLN A 22 14.08 6.50 -3.63
CA GLN A 22 14.56 7.06 -4.90
C GLN A 22 13.50 7.97 -5.52
N TYR A 23 12.26 7.49 -5.68
CA TYR A 23 11.16 8.30 -6.23
C TYR A 23 10.85 9.54 -5.40
N TYR A 24 11.03 9.47 -4.08
CA TYR A 24 10.82 10.61 -3.19
C TYR A 24 11.84 11.71 -3.45
N LEU A 25 13.12 11.34 -3.53
CA LEU A 25 14.21 12.28 -3.76
C LEU A 25 14.24 12.82 -5.20
N GLU A 26 13.83 12.01 -6.18
CA GLU A 26 13.66 12.47 -7.56
C GLU A 26 12.53 13.51 -7.69
N TYR A 27 11.44 13.33 -6.93
CA TYR A 27 10.31 14.25 -6.96
C TYR A 27 10.52 15.51 -6.11
N ASN A 28 11.27 15.39 -5.01
CA ASN A 28 11.59 16.48 -4.09
C ASN A 28 13.11 16.61 -3.90
N PRO A 29 13.81 17.28 -4.83
CA PRO A 29 15.27 17.39 -4.79
C PRO A 29 15.81 18.18 -3.60
N ASP A 30 14.95 18.95 -2.92
CA ASP A 30 15.25 19.71 -1.71
C ASP A 30 15.11 18.89 -0.42
N LYS A 31 14.58 17.67 -0.50
CA LYS A 31 14.34 16.79 0.65
C LYS A 31 15.48 15.81 0.87
N THR A 32 15.51 15.23 2.06
CA THR A 32 16.53 14.26 2.47
C THR A 32 15.94 12.88 2.71
N ALA A 33 16.81 11.87 2.84
CA ALA A 33 16.39 10.54 3.27
C ALA A 33 15.74 10.55 4.66
N GLU A 34 16.16 11.45 5.55
CA GLU A 34 15.55 11.61 6.88
C GLU A 34 14.08 12.07 6.78
N ASP A 35 13.77 12.92 5.80
CA ASP A 35 12.38 13.34 5.56
C ASP A 35 11.53 12.17 5.04
N PHE A 36 12.11 11.31 4.19
CA PHE A 36 11.44 10.08 3.75
C PHE A 36 11.17 9.11 4.91
N GLU A 37 12.08 8.98 5.88
CA GLU A 37 11.86 8.10 7.04
C GLU A 37 10.62 8.48 7.87
N LYS A 38 10.23 9.76 7.86
CA LYS A 38 8.99 10.21 8.52
C LYS A 38 7.74 9.72 7.79
N LEU A 39 7.83 9.54 6.47
CA LEU A 39 6.73 9.09 5.62
C LEU A 39 6.66 7.56 5.50
N ARG A 40 7.82 6.87 5.50
CA ARG A 40 7.94 5.44 5.25
C ARG A 40 6.97 4.56 6.08
N PRO A 41 6.78 4.77 7.41
CA PRO A 41 5.84 3.96 8.19
C PRO A 41 4.40 4.03 7.67
N TRP A 42 4.01 5.16 7.09
CA TRP A 42 2.66 5.39 6.57
C TRP A 42 2.45 4.79 5.17
N LEU A 43 3.53 4.42 4.47
CA LEU A 43 3.46 3.72 3.18
C LEU A 43 3.30 2.21 3.35
N LYS A 44 3.89 1.63 4.41
CA LYS A 44 3.87 0.17 4.68
C LYS A 44 2.46 -0.46 4.65
N PRO A 45 1.38 0.14 5.17
CA PRO A 45 0.04 -0.43 5.10
C PRO A 45 -0.45 -0.70 3.68
N PHE A 46 0.11 -0.01 2.69
CA PHE A 46 -0.24 -0.19 1.28
C PHE A 46 0.30 -1.51 0.70
N SER A 47 1.26 -2.17 1.36
CA SER A 47 1.83 -3.47 0.99
C SER A 47 1.50 -4.59 1.99
N ASP A 48 0.89 -4.26 3.14
CA ASP A 48 0.67 -5.19 4.26
C ASP A 48 -0.81 -5.18 4.68
N VAL A 49 -1.54 -6.23 4.28
CA VAL A 49 -2.99 -6.39 4.54
C VAL A 49 -3.30 -6.49 6.03
N GLU A 50 -2.43 -7.10 6.81
CA GLU A 50 -2.63 -7.26 8.25
C GLU A 50 -2.46 -5.91 8.97
N LEU A 51 -1.42 -5.16 8.61
CA LEU A 51 -1.20 -3.82 9.13
C LEU A 51 -2.34 -2.87 8.73
N MET A 52 -2.82 -2.96 7.49
CA MET A 52 -3.97 -2.18 7.04
C MET A 52 -5.23 -2.50 7.85
N ALA A 53 -5.48 -3.78 8.14
CA ALA A 53 -6.58 -4.21 8.98
C ALA A 53 -6.46 -3.71 10.42
N ASP A 54 -5.25 -3.75 11.00
CA ASP A 54 -4.99 -3.19 12.33
C ASP A 54 -5.29 -1.68 12.37
N MET A 55 -4.94 -0.94 11.30
CA MET A 55 -5.30 0.47 11.19
C MET A 55 -6.82 0.68 11.09
N MET A 56 -7.53 -0.14 10.31
CA MET A 56 -8.99 -0.05 10.19
C MET A 56 -9.73 -0.39 11.48
N ALA A 57 -9.11 -1.15 12.38
CA ALA A 57 -9.66 -1.51 13.68
C ALA A 57 -9.58 -0.39 14.74
N ASP A 58 -8.73 0.62 14.58
CA ASP A 58 -8.66 1.81 15.45
C ASP A 58 -8.92 3.10 14.66
N PRO A 59 -10.01 3.85 14.93
CA PRO A 59 -10.31 5.07 14.18
C PRO A 59 -9.24 6.16 14.31
N ARG A 60 -8.45 6.18 15.38
CA ARG A 60 -7.38 7.18 15.57
C ARG A 60 -6.23 6.91 14.63
N THR A 61 -5.75 5.67 14.62
CA THR A 61 -4.68 5.24 13.73
C THR A 61 -5.11 5.35 12.28
N LEU A 62 -6.36 4.98 11.96
CA LEU A 62 -6.92 5.18 10.62
C LEU A 62 -6.91 6.65 10.19
N MET A 63 -7.42 7.55 11.04
CA MET A 63 -7.49 8.98 10.69
C MET A 63 -6.12 9.62 10.62
N GLU A 64 -5.18 9.22 11.47
CA GLU A 64 -3.79 9.66 11.40
C GLU A 64 -3.14 9.18 10.12
N TRP A 65 -3.27 7.89 9.77
CA TRP A 65 -2.78 7.33 8.52
C TRP A 65 -3.37 8.08 7.31
N MET A 66 -4.69 8.22 7.25
CA MET A 66 -5.39 8.98 6.21
C MET A 66 -4.86 10.41 6.10
N ASN A 67 -4.57 11.07 7.22
CA ASN A 67 -4.01 12.41 7.24
C ASN A 67 -2.59 12.46 6.66
N GLN A 68 -1.77 11.44 6.91
CA GLN A 68 -0.40 11.38 6.38
C GLN A 68 -0.36 11.02 4.89
N ILE A 69 -1.15 10.01 4.48
CA ILE A 69 -1.19 9.58 3.08
C ILE A 69 -1.97 10.53 2.16
N SER A 70 -2.72 11.48 2.72
CA SER A 70 -3.34 12.57 1.94
C SER A 70 -2.38 13.73 1.62
N GLU A 71 -1.13 13.68 2.07
CA GLU A 71 -0.11 14.65 1.64
C GLU A 71 0.22 14.43 0.16
N PRO A 72 0.45 15.50 -0.64
CA PRO A 72 0.68 15.35 -2.07
C PRO A 72 1.92 14.49 -2.39
N GLU A 73 2.98 14.57 -1.59
CA GLU A 73 4.17 13.72 -1.73
C GLU A 73 3.83 12.23 -1.52
N ALA A 74 3.00 11.92 -0.52
CA ALA A 74 2.57 10.55 -0.26
C ALA A 74 1.70 10.01 -1.38
N VAL A 75 0.76 10.82 -1.89
CA VAL A 75 -0.09 10.46 -3.04
C VAL A 75 0.75 10.19 -4.28
N TYR A 76 1.70 11.08 -4.59
CA TYR A 76 2.63 10.89 -5.71
C TYR A 76 3.39 9.56 -5.59
N LEU A 77 3.95 9.29 -4.41
CA LEU A 77 4.71 8.06 -4.16
C LEU A 77 3.86 6.81 -4.27
N MET A 78 2.67 6.80 -3.69
CA MET A 78 1.75 5.66 -3.82
C MET A 78 1.40 5.41 -5.28
N MET A 79 1.06 6.46 -6.03
CA MET A 79 0.80 6.33 -7.46
C MET A 79 2.01 5.82 -8.22
N LYS A 80 3.22 6.32 -7.92
CA LYS A 80 4.44 5.90 -8.59
C LYS A 80 4.80 4.43 -8.26
N CYS A 81 4.76 4.04 -6.99
CA CYS A 81 5.05 2.67 -6.57
C CYS A 81 4.02 1.68 -7.13
N SER A 82 2.74 2.06 -7.22
CA SER A 82 1.69 1.20 -7.82
C SER A 82 1.91 0.86 -9.30
N GLN A 83 2.86 1.50 -9.96
CA GLN A 83 3.24 1.17 -11.34
C GLN A 83 4.20 -0.01 -11.39
N GLU A 84 4.93 -0.27 -10.31
CA GLU A 84 5.89 -1.34 -10.22
C GLU A 84 5.20 -2.70 -10.20
N PRO A 85 5.59 -3.66 -11.05
CA PRO A 85 5.06 -5.02 -11.03
C PRO A 85 5.07 -5.69 -9.65
N VAL A 86 6.12 -5.46 -8.86
CA VAL A 86 6.26 -6.06 -7.53
C VAL A 86 5.22 -5.58 -6.51
N MET A 87 4.63 -4.37 -6.69
CA MET A 87 3.46 -3.96 -5.89
C MET A 87 2.24 -4.83 -6.21
N TRP A 88 2.03 -5.16 -7.48
CA TRP A 88 0.92 -6.01 -7.92
C TRP A 88 1.09 -7.45 -7.44
N ASP A 89 2.30 -7.99 -7.48
CA ASP A 89 2.62 -9.27 -6.86
C ASP A 89 2.27 -9.27 -5.37
N THR A 90 2.64 -8.21 -4.66
CA THR A 90 2.35 -8.06 -3.23
C THR A 90 0.85 -8.07 -2.96
N TRP A 91 0.08 -7.31 -3.73
CA TRP A 91 -1.37 -7.26 -3.60
C TRP A 91 -2.04 -8.58 -3.95
N MET A 92 -1.62 -9.23 -5.05
CA MET A 92 -2.15 -10.54 -5.42
C MET A 92 -1.88 -11.56 -4.33
N ASN A 93 -0.66 -11.63 -3.80
CA ASN A 93 -0.33 -12.50 -2.68
C ASN A 93 -1.13 -12.17 -1.41
N GLY A 94 -1.23 -10.89 -1.05
CA GLY A 94 -1.99 -10.46 0.14
C GLY A 94 -3.49 -10.77 0.06
N MET A 95 -4.11 -10.60 -1.12
CA MET A 95 -5.53 -10.91 -1.32
C MET A 95 -5.82 -12.40 -1.48
N THR A 96 -4.83 -13.21 -1.85
CA THR A 96 -4.97 -14.66 -2.08
C THR A 96 -4.54 -15.49 -0.87
N ASP A 97 -3.78 -14.92 0.06
CA ASP A 97 -3.49 -15.52 1.37
C ASP A 97 -4.74 -15.49 2.25
N THR A 98 -5.53 -16.55 2.15
CA THR A 98 -6.78 -16.71 2.90
C THR A 98 -6.57 -16.61 4.41
N ASN A 99 -5.45 -17.09 4.95
CA ASN A 99 -5.18 -17.02 6.40
C ASN A 99 -4.98 -15.58 6.85
N LYS A 100 -4.15 -14.82 6.12
CA LYS A 100 -3.93 -13.39 6.41
C LYS A 100 -5.21 -12.59 6.22
N LEU A 101 -5.96 -12.84 5.15
CA LEU A 101 -7.21 -12.15 4.87
C LEU A 101 -8.27 -12.44 5.93
N PHE A 102 -8.47 -13.70 6.32
CA PHE A 102 -9.42 -14.05 7.39
C PHE A 102 -8.98 -13.50 8.74
N GLY A 103 -7.68 -13.53 9.06
CA GLY A 103 -7.14 -12.91 10.26
C GLY A 103 -7.39 -11.40 10.31
N ALA A 104 -7.06 -10.70 9.23
CA ALA A 104 -7.32 -9.28 9.02
C ALA A 104 -8.81 -8.94 9.16
N MET A 105 -9.69 -9.64 8.44
CA MET A 105 -11.13 -9.43 8.50
C MET A 105 -11.71 -9.74 9.87
N GLY A 106 -11.20 -10.76 10.55
CA GLY A 106 -11.58 -11.09 11.93
C GLY A 106 -11.27 -9.95 12.90
N ARG A 107 -10.10 -9.29 12.76
CA ARG A 107 -9.74 -8.14 13.60
C ARG A 107 -10.66 -6.94 13.39
N VAL A 108 -11.08 -6.66 12.16
CA VAL A 108 -11.90 -5.49 11.86
C VAL A 108 -13.38 -5.73 12.16
N LEU A 109 -13.91 -6.90 11.79
CA LEU A 109 -15.36 -7.14 11.82
C LEU A 109 -15.84 -7.90 13.05
N VAL A 110 -14.98 -8.74 13.66
CA VAL A 110 -15.39 -9.69 14.69
C VAL A 110 -14.81 -9.33 16.06
N ASN A 111 -13.67 -8.63 16.10
CA ASN A 111 -13.00 -8.28 17.35
C ASN A 111 -13.81 -7.25 18.16
N PRO A 112 -14.26 -7.59 19.39
CA PRO A 112 -14.93 -6.64 20.28
C PRO A 112 -14.09 -5.39 20.56
N ASP A 113 -12.77 -5.52 20.58
CA ASP A 113 -11.85 -4.40 20.84
C ASP A 113 -11.94 -3.35 19.74
N ALA A 114 -12.12 -3.76 18.47
CA ALA A 114 -12.29 -2.82 17.37
C ALA A 114 -13.56 -1.98 17.57
N TYR A 115 -14.67 -2.62 17.93
CA TYR A 115 -15.92 -1.91 18.24
C TYR A 115 -15.73 -0.91 19.41
N VAL A 116 -15.07 -1.34 20.49
CA VAL A 116 -14.80 -0.46 21.65
C VAL A 116 -13.90 0.71 21.23
N ASN A 117 -12.85 0.47 20.45
CA ASN A 117 -11.98 1.52 19.92
C ASN A 117 -12.77 2.54 19.08
N TRP A 118 -13.71 2.09 18.26
CA TRP A 118 -14.60 2.96 17.50
C TRP A 118 -15.51 3.80 18.38
N VAL A 119 -16.09 3.22 19.43
CA VAL A 119 -16.94 3.95 20.39
C VAL A 119 -16.12 5.00 21.16
N VAL A 120 -14.97 4.60 21.70
CA VAL A 120 -14.10 5.49 22.49
C VAL A 120 -13.45 6.56 21.62
N GLY A 121 -13.11 6.22 20.37
CA GLY A 121 -12.44 7.11 19.43
C GLY A 121 -13.22 8.40 19.17
N TRP A 122 -14.56 8.36 19.17
CA TRP A 122 -15.40 9.56 19.03
C TRP A 122 -15.23 10.58 20.17
N PHE A 123 -14.69 10.17 21.31
CA PHE A 123 -14.39 11.06 22.43
C PHE A 123 -12.91 11.46 22.50
N ASP A 124 -12.06 10.94 21.60
CA ASP A 124 -10.63 11.23 21.60
C ASP A 124 -10.33 12.51 20.81
N THR A 125 -9.72 13.50 21.49
CA THR A 125 -9.29 14.75 20.85
C THR A 125 -8.27 14.56 19.72
N ASN A 126 -7.45 13.52 19.76
CA ASN A 126 -6.45 13.24 18.72
C ASN A 126 -7.09 12.77 17.41
N LEU A 127 -8.25 12.11 17.48
CA LEU A 127 -9.05 11.80 16.28
C LEU A 127 -9.44 13.09 15.57
N TYR A 128 -9.98 14.07 16.31
CA TYR A 128 -10.36 15.37 15.75
C TYR A 128 -9.17 16.19 15.26
N LYS A 129 -8.01 16.11 15.93
CA LYS A 129 -6.77 16.73 15.43
C LYS A 129 -6.35 16.14 14.08
N SER A 130 -6.43 14.82 13.93
CA SER A 130 -6.09 14.15 12.67
C SER A 130 -7.07 14.53 11.56
N MET A 131 -8.37 14.56 11.85
CA MET A 131 -9.39 15.06 10.93
C MET A 131 -9.16 16.53 10.55
N ALA A 132 -8.86 17.39 11.53
CA ALA A 132 -8.56 18.79 11.28
C ALA A 132 -7.28 18.97 10.43
N GLY A 133 -6.29 18.10 10.62
CA GLY A 133 -5.06 18.07 9.82
C GLY A 133 -5.30 17.82 8.33
N MET A 134 -6.37 17.10 7.97
CA MET A 134 -6.76 16.91 6.56
C MET A 134 -7.22 18.22 5.92
N MET A 135 -7.74 19.14 6.73
CA MET A 135 -8.20 20.47 6.32
C MET A 135 -7.21 21.60 6.68
N ASP A 136 -5.98 21.26 7.07
CA ASP A 136 -4.95 22.25 7.42
C ASP A 136 -4.70 23.18 6.20
N PRO A 137 -4.86 24.51 6.34
CA PRO A 137 -4.54 25.45 5.27
C PRO A 137 -3.14 25.26 4.69
N ARG A 138 -2.16 24.85 5.51
CA ARG A 138 -0.80 24.58 5.05
C ARG A 138 -0.73 23.36 4.12
N LYS A 139 -1.56 22.35 4.37
CA LYS A 139 -1.71 21.19 3.48
C LYS A 139 -2.32 21.62 2.15
N LEU A 140 -3.33 22.49 2.17
CA LEU A 140 -3.90 23.05 0.93
C LEU A 140 -2.88 23.85 0.11
N VAL A 141 -2.02 24.64 0.78
CA VAL A 141 -0.91 25.34 0.11
C VAL A 141 0.05 24.33 -0.52
N ARG A 142 0.47 23.28 0.20
CA ARG A 142 1.30 22.20 -0.37
C ARG A 142 0.62 21.55 -1.58
N TRP A 143 -0.67 21.26 -1.50
CA TRP A 143 -1.43 20.75 -2.66
C TRP A 143 -1.44 21.71 -3.84
N GLY A 144 -1.55 23.02 -3.59
CA GLY A 144 -1.39 24.05 -4.62
C GLY A 144 0.00 24.02 -5.26
N GLU A 145 1.05 24.00 -4.44
CA GLU A 145 2.44 23.95 -4.90
C GLU A 145 2.74 22.69 -5.73
N HIS A 146 2.35 21.52 -5.23
CA HIS A 146 2.58 20.24 -5.91
C HIS A 146 1.67 20.07 -7.14
N GLY A 147 0.41 20.50 -7.05
CA GLY A 147 -0.55 20.44 -8.15
C GLY A 147 -0.20 21.37 -9.32
N MET A 148 0.70 22.33 -9.14
CA MET A 148 1.26 23.15 -10.22
C MET A 148 2.49 22.51 -10.89
N ARG A 149 3.09 21.46 -10.30
CA ARG A 149 4.23 20.74 -10.87
C ARG A 149 3.74 19.74 -11.90
N SER A 150 4.35 19.75 -13.09
CA SER A 150 4.00 18.79 -14.14
C SER A 150 4.37 17.35 -13.74
N GLU A 151 5.41 17.20 -12.94
CA GLU A 151 5.96 15.94 -12.48
C GLU A 151 4.98 15.22 -11.56
N PHE A 152 4.16 15.95 -10.80
CA PHE A 152 3.17 15.40 -9.87
C PHE A 152 2.18 14.47 -10.59
N TYR A 153 1.76 14.84 -11.79
CA TYR A 153 0.82 14.04 -12.58
C TYR A 153 1.53 12.98 -13.45
N SER A 154 2.87 12.95 -13.48
CA SER A 154 3.62 11.97 -14.28
C SER A 154 3.19 10.52 -14.06
N PRO A 155 2.85 10.08 -12.84
CA PRO A 155 2.32 8.75 -12.64
C PRO A 155 0.96 8.54 -13.32
N MET A 156 0.07 9.53 -13.33
CA MET A 156 -1.29 9.39 -13.89
C MET A 156 -1.30 9.06 -15.38
N TYR A 157 -0.33 9.58 -16.13
CA TYR A 157 -0.16 9.31 -17.56
C TYR A 157 1.06 8.45 -17.88
N ALA A 158 1.58 7.70 -16.91
CA ALA A 158 2.69 6.78 -17.17
C ALA A 158 2.34 5.75 -18.26
N PHE A 159 1.08 5.33 -18.35
CA PHE A 159 0.59 4.43 -19.40
C PHE A 159 0.72 5.00 -20.83
N LEU A 160 0.88 6.31 -21.00
CA LEU A 160 1.14 6.91 -22.31
C LEU A 160 2.60 6.81 -22.72
N LYS A 161 3.51 6.52 -21.78
CA LYS A 161 4.93 6.44 -22.06
C LYS A 161 5.30 5.05 -22.59
N PRO A 162 6.15 4.95 -23.62
CA PRO A 162 6.54 3.65 -24.20
C PRO A 162 7.25 2.71 -23.22
N ASP A 163 8.01 3.26 -22.26
CA ASP A 163 8.77 2.55 -21.23
C ASP A 163 7.89 1.91 -20.15
N TYR A 164 6.61 2.28 -20.06
CA TYR A 164 5.66 1.67 -19.12
C TYR A 164 5.29 0.22 -19.47
N TYR A 165 5.27 -0.11 -20.76
CA TYR A 165 4.75 -1.38 -21.24
C TYR A 165 5.69 -2.57 -21.02
N PRO A 166 7.01 -2.48 -21.29
CA PRO A 166 7.92 -3.64 -21.18
C PRO A 166 7.86 -4.35 -19.83
N GLU A 167 8.07 -3.63 -18.72
CA GLU A 167 8.05 -4.23 -17.38
C GLU A 167 6.67 -4.81 -17.03
N ARG A 168 5.60 -4.13 -17.48
CA ARG A 168 4.23 -4.55 -17.21
C ARG A 168 3.80 -5.74 -18.07
N SER A 169 4.25 -5.80 -19.32
CA SER A 169 4.01 -6.94 -20.21
C SER A 169 4.75 -8.16 -19.70
N ASP A 170 5.99 -8.00 -19.24
CA ASP A 170 6.76 -9.10 -18.67
C ASP A 170 6.03 -9.68 -17.45
N TRP A 171 5.53 -8.81 -16.56
CA TRP A 171 4.69 -9.25 -15.43
C TRP A 171 3.38 -9.91 -15.87
N LEU A 172 2.67 -9.35 -16.85
CA LEU A 172 1.38 -9.85 -17.33
C LEU A 172 1.51 -11.21 -18.02
N PHE A 173 2.63 -11.48 -18.68
CA PHE A 173 2.86 -12.74 -19.39
C PHE A 173 3.68 -13.74 -18.59
N ASP A 174 4.22 -13.36 -17.42
CA ASP A 174 4.85 -14.29 -16.49
C ASP A 174 3.79 -15.19 -15.84
N PRO A 175 3.84 -16.52 -16.06
CA PRO A 175 2.93 -17.46 -15.42
C PRO A 175 2.98 -17.43 -13.89
N GLN A 176 4.09 -16.98 -13.28
CA GLN A 176 4.26 -16.89 -11.84
C GLN A 176 3.42 -15.76 -11.22
N SER A 177 3.20 -14.65 -11.93
CA SER A 177 2.43 -13.50 -11.45
C SER A 177 1.01 -13.85 -11.04
N PHE A 178 0.41 -14.86 -11.70
CA PHE A 178 -0.96 -15.33 -11.43
C PHE A 178 -1.02 -16.58 -10.56
N GLN A 179 0.11 -17.19 -10.21
CA GLN A 179 0.12 -18.37 -9.33
C GLN A 179 -0.65 -18.18 -8.02
N PRO A 180 -0.53 -17.04 -7.32
CA PRO A 180 -1.29 -16.82 -6.09
C PRO A 180 -2.82 -16.92 -6.32
N MET A 181 -3.30 -16.44 -7.46
CA MET A 181 -4.71 -16.55 -7.84
C MET A 181 -5.13 -17.99 -8.14
N LEU A 182 -4.27 -18.76 -8.83
CA LEU A 182 -4.53 -20.16 -9.12
C LEU A 182 -4.56 -21.01 -7.84
N ASN A 183 -3.73 -20.66 -6.86
CA ASN A 183 -3.67 -21.35 -5.56
C ASN A 183 -4.96 -21.19 -4.73
N ILE A 184 -5.78 -20.15 -4.94
CA ILE A 184 -7.09 -20.04 -4.29
C ILE A 184 -8.00 -21.20 -4.73
N PHE A 185 -7.96 -21.59 -6.01
CA PHE A 185 -8.82 -22.62 -6.58
C PHE A 185 -8.24 -24.03 -6.46
N ALA A 186 -6.97 -24.14 -6.05
CA ALA A 186 -6.37 -25.41 -5.68
C ALA A 186 -7.03 -25.91 -4.39
N ILE A 187 -8.11 -26.67 -4.55
CA ILE A 187 -8.82 -27.36 -3.47
C ILE A 187 -7.75 -28.06 -2.60
N PRO A 188 -7.72 -27.82 -1.27
CA PRO A 188 -6.88 -28.62 -0.40
C PRO A 188 -7.28 -30.07 -0.63
N GLN A 189 -6.37 -30.85 -1.20
CA GLN A 189 -6.54 -32.30 -1.27
C GLN A 189 -6.59 -32.76 0.19
N PHE A 190 -7.80 -33.00 0.70
CA PHE A 190 -7.99 -33.62 2.00
C PHE A 190 -7.32 -35.01 1.92
N ASN A 191 -6.13 -35.12 2.50
CA ASN A 191 -5.48 -36.38 2.83
C ASN A 191 -5.60 -36.60 4.33
#